data_AF-A0A016TDG6-F1
#
_entry.id   AF-A0A016TDG6-F1
#
_cell.length_a   1.000
_cell.length_b   1.000
_cell.length_c   1.000
_cell.angle_alpha   90.00
_cell.angle_beta   90.00
_cell.angle_gamma   90.00
#
_symmetry.space_group_name_H-M   'P 1'
#
loop_
_entity.id
_entity.type
_entity.pdbx_description
1 polymer ?
#
loop_
_entity_poly.entity_id
_entity_poly.type
_entity_poly.pdbx_seq_one_letter_code
_entity_poly.pdbx_strand_id
1 'polypeptide(L)'
;MRTILLVVFAGIGLFVSVEAITAKKKCETCIFTIMYLKVVSYTDLPRDKQERMVCDYLEKDVGDPERESLCRDLVDELSRNDQYDDVVASDLDKQEALKYCNEQLSERYCPGFYFP
;
A
#
# COMPACT_ATOMS: atom_id res chain seq x y z
N MET A 1 15.04 54.01 -26.41
CA MET A 1 14.25 52.89 -26.98
C MET A 1 14.82 51.58 -26.44
N ARG A 2 13.93 50.75 -25.87
CA ARG A 2 14.05 49.30 -25.61
C ARG A 2 15.11 48.87 -24.58
N THR A 3 14.80 48.83 -23.28
CA THR A 3 14.11 47.75 -22.52
C THR A 3 14.96 46.49 -22.31
N ILE A 4 15.24 46.23 -21.03
CA ILE A 4 15.95 45.12 -20.38
C ILE A 4 15.30 43.76 -20.70
N LEU A 5 16.08 42.67 -20.77
CA LEU A 5 15.62 41.32 -20.43
C LEU A 5 16.78 40.42 -19.95
N LEU A 6 17.05 40.53 -18.65
CA LEU A 6 17.60 39.46 -17.84
C LEU A 6 16.51 38.37 -17.73
N VAL A 7 16.64 37.28 -18.48
CA VAL A 7 15.79 36.10 -18.25
C VAL A 7 16.49 35.19 -17.25
N VAL A 8 15.95 35.29 -16.04
CA VAL A 8 16.17 34.43 -14.88
C VAL A 8 15.84 32.98 -15.26
N PHE A 9 16.85 32.11 -15.33
CA PHE A 9 16.66 30.67 -15.23
C PHE A 9 16.48 30.31 -13.74
N ALA A 10 15.29 30.56 -13.20
CA ALA A 10 14.85 30.05 -11.92
C ALA A 10 13.52 29.33 -12.11
N GLY A 11 13.41 28.13 -11.53
CA GLY A 11 12.24 27.27 -11.62
C GLY A 11 12.26 26.48 -12.93
N ILE A 12 12.23 25.16 -12.93
CA ILE A 12 11.35 24.32 -12.12
C ILE A 12 12.16 23.05 -11.84
N GLY A 13 12.79 22.97 -10.67
CA GLY A 13 12.96 21.68 -10.04
C GLY A 13 11.55 21.20 -9.76
N LEU A 14 11.04 20.29 -10.59
CA LEU A 14 9.84 19.51 -10.29
C LEU A 14 10.17 18.74 -9.02
N PHE A 15 9.97 19.37 -7.87
CA PHE A 15 9.77 18.68 -6.62
C PHE A 15 8.50 17.86 -6.86
N VAL A 16 8.69 16.62 -7.29
CA VAL A 16 7.67 15.59 -7.14
C VAL A 16 7.52 15.47 -5.63
N SER A 17 6.62 16.28 -5.06
CA SER A 17 6.17 16.12 -3.70
C SER A 17 5.47 14.78 -3.68
N VAL A 18 6.24 13.71 -3.42
CA VAL A 18 5.68 12.46 -2.92
C VAL A 18 4.94 12.88 -1.67
N GLU A 19 3.61 12.97 -1.74
CA GLU A 19 2.83 13.26 -0.57
C GLU A 19 3.12 12.12 0.39
N ALA A 20 3.63 12.44 1.58
CA ALA A 20 3.94 11.41 2.54
C ALA A 20 2.63 10.67 2.86
N ILE A 21 2.54 9.41 2.44
CA ILE A 21 1.36 8.58 2.68
C ILE A 21 0.99 8.61 4.16
N THR A 22 -0.22 9.11 4.45
CA THR A 22 -0.62 9.38 5.83
C THR A 22 -0.68 8.08 6.64
N ALA A 23 -0.47 8.17 7.95
CA ALA A 23 -0.53 7.02 8.86
C ALA A 23 -1.86 6.24 8.72
N LYS A 24 -2.98 6.95 8.57
CA LYS A 24 -4.29 6.36 8.30
C LYS A 24 -4.31 5.61 6.96
N LYS A 25 -3.80 6.23 5.90
CA LYS A 25 -3.75 5.66 4.54
C LYS A 25 -2.90 4.39 4.51
N LYS A 26 -1.81 4.34 5.29
CA LYS A 26 -1.00 3.12 5.49
C LYS A 26 -1.83 2.00 6.12
N CYS A 27 -2.46 2.23 7.27
CA CYS A 27 -3.28 1.22 7.94
C CYS A 27 -4.42 0.72 7.06
N GLU A 28 -5.13 1.63 6.36
CA GLU A 28 -6.20 1.25 5.44
C GLU A 28 -5.68 0.36 4.31
N THR A 29 -4.50 0.65 3.78
CA THR A 29 -3.86 -0.15 2.73
C THR A 29 -3.46 -1.53 3.24
N CYS A 30 -2.94 -1.61 4.47
CA CYS A 30 -2.62 -2.90 5.10
C CYS A 30 -3.87 -3.77 5.27
N ILE A 31 -4.92 -3.22 5.90
CA ILE A 31 -6.20 -3.94 6.11
C ILE A 31 -6.77 -4.38 4.78
N PHE A 32 -6.81 -3.47 3.79
CA PHE A 32 -7.27 -3.80 2.44
C PHE A 32 -6.48 -4.98 1.87
N THR A 33 -5.15 -4.92 1.88
CA THR A 33 -4.29 -5.95 1.30
C THR A 33 -4.54 -7.31 1.93
N ILE A 34 -4.54 -7.40 3.28
CA ILE A 34 -4.78 -8.64 4.03
C ILE A 34 -6.15 -9.23 3.70
N MET A 35 -7.21 -8.42 3.74
CA MET A 35 -8.56 -8.88 3.44
C MET A 35 -8.72 -9.29 1.97
N TYR A 36 -8.13 -8.56 1.03
CA TYR A 36 -8.29 -8.82 -0.39
C TYR A 36 -7.45 -10.02 -0.85
N LEU A 37 -6.28 -10.26 -0.24
CA LEU A 37 -5.50 -11.48 -0.45
C LEU A 37 -6.32 -12.74 -0.17
N LYS A 38 -7.12 -12.74 0.91
CA LYS A 38 -8.07 -13.82 1.20
C LYS A 38 -9.14 -13.96 0.12
N VAL A 39 -9.67 -12.86 -0.40
CA VAL A 39 -10.68 -12.93 -1.46
C VAL A 39 -10.09 -13.52 -2.74
N VAL A 40 -8.89 -13.09 -3.15
CA VAL A 40 -8.25 -13.59 -4.38
C VAL A 40 -7.69 -15.00 -4.22
N SER A 41 -7.43 -15.47 -2.99
CA SER A 41 -6.97 -16.84 -2.75
C SER A 41 -8.02 -17.90 -3.09
N TYR A 42 -9.31 -17.54 -3.11
CA TYR A 42 -10.40 -18.40 -3.59
C TYR A 42 -10.48 -18.52 -5.12
N THR A 43 -9.63 -17.81 -5.86
CA THR A 43 -9.55 -17.93 -7.32
C THR A 43 -8.56 -19.03 -7.71
N ASP A 44 -8.77 -19.65 -8.87
CA ASP A 44 -7.84 -20.65 -9.45
C ASP A 44 -6.55 -20.03 -10.02
N LEU A 45 -6.27 -18.75 -9.70
CA LEU A 45 -5.08 -18.07 -10.16
C LEU A 45 -3.84 -18.54 -9.37
N PRO A 46 -2.66 -18.63 -10.01
CA PRO A 46 -1.43 -18.87 -9.28
C PRO A 46 -1.12 -17.70 -8.33
N ARG A 47 -0.40 -17.98 -7.24
CA ARG A 47 -0.08 -17.02 -6.16
C ARG A 47 0.52 -15.72 -6.68
N ASP A 48 1.47 -15.78 -7.61
CA ASP A 48 2.10 -14.59 -8.20
C ASP A 48 1.10 -13.68 -8.95
N LYS A 49 0.00 -14.24 -9.45
CA LYS A 49 -1.11 -13.46 -10.02
C LYS A 49 -2.07 -12.94 -8.97
N GLN A 50 -2.34 -13.70 -7.91
CA GLN A 50 -3.16 -13.25 -6.78
C GLN A 50 -2.53 -12.02 -6.11
N GLU A 51 -1.24 -12.10 -5.79
CA GLU A 51 -0.43 -11.02 -5.21
C GLU A 51 -0.47 -9.74 -6.05
N ARG A 52 -0.22 -9.86 -7.36
CA ARG A 52 -0.30 -8.72 -8.29
C ARG A 52 -1.70 -8.17 -8.41
N MET A 53 -2.73 -9.01 -8.45
CA MET A 53 -4.12 -8.56 -8.62
C MET A 53 -4.56 -7.65 -7.48
N VAL A 54 -4.19 -7.95 -6.23
CA VAL A 54 -4.54 -7.12 -5.08
C VAL A 54 -3.91 -5.73 -5.18
N CYS A 55 -2.63 -5.64 -5.54
CA CYS A 55 -1.95 -4.36 -5.59
C CYS A 55 -2.29 -3.55 -6.86
N ASP A 56 -2.41 -4.22 -8.01
CA ASP A 56 -2.79 -3.59 -9.28
C ASP A 56 -4.16 -2.89 -9.18
N TYR A 57 -5.08 -3.40 -8.35
CA TYR A 57 -6.37 -2.75 -8.09
C TYR A 57 -6.21 -1.34 -7.50
N LEU A 58 -5.21 -1.12 -6.64
CA LEU A 58 -4.97 0.18 -6.01
C LEU A 58 -4.50 1.23 -7.03
N GLU A 59 -3.73 0.85 -8.03
CA GLU A 59 -3.33 1.77 -9.10
C GLU A 59 -4.44 1.92 -10.15
N LYS A 60 -4.97 0.80 -10.68
CA LYS A 60 -5.84 0.81 -11.86
C LYS A 60 -7.27 1.24 -11.57
N ASP A 61 -7.82 0.80 -10.45
CA ASP A 61 -9.22 1.03 -10.10
C ASP A 61 -9.39 2.18 -9.10
N VAL A 62 -8.47 2.29 -8.13
CA VAL A 62 -8.51 3.38 -7.12
C VAL A 62 -7.76 4.63 -7.60
N GLY A 63 -6.77 4.49 -8.48
CA GLY A 63 -5.95 5.62 -8.95
C GLY A 63 -4.92 6.09 -7.93
N ASP A 64 -4.44 5.19 -7.06
CA ASP A 64 -3.57 5.52 -5.92
C ASP A 64 -2.24 4.73 -5.99
N PRO A 65 -1.28 5.18 -6.81
CA PRO A 65 0.00 4.48 -7.01
C PRO A 65 0.86 4.40 -5.74
N GLU A 66 0.67 5.31 -4.79
CA GLU A 66 1.37 5.24 -3.49
C GLU A 66 0.87 4.07 -2.63
N ARG A 67 -0.45 3.83 -2.64
CA ARG A 67 -1.02 2.65 -1.96
C ARG A 67 -0.62 1.37 -2.67
N GLU A 68 -0.57 1.37 -4.00
CA GLU A 68 -0.09 0.23 -4.77
C GLU A 68 1.34 -0.15 -4.39
N SER A 69 2.24 0.84 -4.33
CA SER A 69 3.63 0.61 -3.93
C SER A 69 3.72 0.06 -2.50
N LEU A 70 2.93 0.60 -1.57
CA LEU A 70 2.88 0.10 -0.20
C LEU A 70 2.32 -1.32 -0.12
N CYS A 71 1.31 -1.66 -0.94
CA CYS A 71 0.77 -3.00 -1.05
C CYS A 71 1.82 -3.98 -1.54
N ARG A 72 2.57 -3.65 -2.60
CA ARG A 72 3.64 -4.52 -3.11
C ARG A 72 4.69 -4.80 -2.04
N ASP A 73 5.16 -3.75 -1.36
CA ASP A 73 6.12 -3.90 -0.27
C ASP A 73 5.60 -4.84 0.84
N LEU A 74 4.32 -4.71 1.19
CA LEU A 74 3.68 -5.55 2.19
C LEU A 74 3.58 -7.00 1.73
N VAL A 75 3.11 -7.25 0.51
CA VAL A 75 2.99 -8.59 -0.05
C VAL A 75 4.37 -9.26 -0.15
N ASP A 76 5.39 -8.53 -0.58
CA ASP A 76 6.77 -9.02 -0.63
C ASP A 76 7.32 -9.34 0.76
N GLU A 77 6.93 -8.59 1.80
CA GLU A 77 7.28 -8.88 3.19
C GLU A 77 6.58 -10.14 3.71
N LEU A 78 5.28 -10.28 3.46
CA LEU A 78 4.52 -11.49 3.79
C LEU A 78 5.11 -12.74 3.12
N SER A 79 5.48 -12.62 1.84
CA SER A 79 6.09 -13.71 1.09
C SER A 79 7.49 -14.06 1.58
N ARG A 80 8.30 -13.07 1.95
CA ARG A 80 9.65 -13.31 2.51
C ARG A 80 9.64 -13.91 3.91
N ASN A 81 8.60 -13.65 4.68
CA ASN A 81 8.45 -14.13 6.04
C ASN A 81 7.60 -15.41 6.14
N ASP A 82 7.23 -16.03 5.01
CA ASP A 82 6.36 -17.21 4.93
C ASP A 82 4.96 -17.01 5.57
N GLN A 83 4.50 -15.75 5.68
CA GLN A 83 3.22 -15.38 6.31
C GLN A 83 2.04 -15.35 5.34
N TYR A 84 2.28 -15.46 4.04
CA TYR A 84 1.21 -15.39 3.02
C TYR A 84 0.15 -16.47 3.24
N ASP A 85 0.58 -17.73 3.40
CA ASP A 85 -0.33 -18.87 3.53
C ASP A 85 -1.15 -18.76 4.81
N ASP A 86 -0.56 -18.25 5.90
CA ASP A 86 -1.27 -17.96 7.15
C ASP A 86 -2.34 -16.90 6.96
N VAL A 87 -2.00 -15.80 6.26
CA VAL A 87 -2.96 -14.71 5.98
C VAL A 87 -4.15 -15.23 5.17
N VAL A 88 -3.92 -15.99 4.10
CA VAL A 88 -5.02 -16.44 3.23
C VAL A 88 -5.86 -17.56 3.86
N ALA A 89 -5.28 -18.38 4.75
CA ALA A 89 -6.00 -19.43 5.49
C ALA A 89 -6.75 -18.89 6.70
N SER A 90 -6.36 -17.72 7.21
CA SER A 90 -6.95 -17.11 8.40
C SER A 90 -8.38 -16.60 8.16
N ASP A 91 -9.20 -16.68 9.20
CA ASP A 91 -10.58 -16.17 9.15
C ASP A 91 -10.68 -14.72 9.64
N LEU A 92 -9.72 -13.87 9.24
CA LEU A 92 -9.63 -12.49 9.75
C LEU A 92 -10.82 -11.64 9.31
N ASP A 93 -11.57 -11.13 10.28
CA ASP A 93 -12.48 -10.01 10.05
C ASP A 93 -11.72 -8.66 9.98
N LYS A 94 -12.45 -7.55 9.77
CA LYS A 94 -11.82 -6.23 9.66
C LYS A 94 -11.05 -5.81 10.93
N GLN A 95 -11.57 -6.12 12.12
CA GLN A 95 -10.90 -5.80 13.38
C GLN A 95 -9.67 -6.67 13.58
N GLU A 96 -9.76 -7.95 13.24
CA GLU A 96 -8.64 -8.87 13.32
C GLU A 96 -7.55 -8.53 12.29
N ALA A 97 -7.92 -8.11 11.08
CA ALA A 97 -6.99 -7.61 10.08
C ALA A 97 -6.27 -6.33 10.55
N LEU A 98 -6.99 -5.42 11.20
CA LEU A 98 -6.38 -4.24 11.83
C LEU A 98 -5.38 -4.65 12.93
N LYS A 99 -5.77 -5.60 13.80
CA LYS A 99 -4.90 -6.12 14.85
C LYS A 99 -3.66 -6.79 14.27
N TYR A 100 -3.82 -7.62 13.24
CA TYR A 100 -2.72 -8.24 12.51
C TYR A 100 -1.77 -7.18 11.93
N CYS A 101 -2.31 -6.16 11.26
CA CYS A 101 -1.53 -5.05 10.73
C CYS A 101 -0.76 -4.23 11.77
N ASN A 102 -1.25 -4.16 13.00
CA ASN A 102 -0.63 -3.39 14.08
C ASN A 102 0.38 -4.23 14.88
N GLU A 103 0.07 -5.51 15.14
CA GLU A 103 0.86 -6.36 16.03
C GLU A 103 1.86 -7.26 15.30
N GLN A 104 1.52 -7.75 14.11
CA GLN A 104 2.28 -8.77 13.39
C GLN A 104 3.12 -8.21 12.25
N LEU A 105 2.83 -6.98 11.83
CA LEU A 105 3.52 -6.30 10.74
C LEU A 105 4.25 -5.07 11.26
N SER A 106 5.28 -4.65 10.53
CA SER A 106 6.05 -3.47 10.90
C SER A 106 5.15 -2.23 11.01
N GLU A 107 5.42 -1.36 12.00
CA GLU A 107 4.75 -0.06 12.20
C GLU A 107 4.73 0.80 10.93
N ARG A 108 5.58 0.50 9.93
CA ARG A 108 5.56 1.13 8.62
C ARG A 108 4.21 0.99 7.89
N TYR A 109 3.44 -0.07 8.15
CA TYR A 109 2.17 -0.38 7.45
C TYR A 109 0.94 -0.03 8.29
N CYS A 110 1.03 -0.10 9.61
CA CYS A 110 0.00 0.45 10.47
C CYS A 110 0.60 0.97 11.78
N PRO A 111 1.04 2.24 11.82
CA PRO A 111 1.69 2.79 13.01
C PRO A 111 0.65 2.99 14.11
N GLY A 112 0.56 2.02 15.03
CA GLY A 112 -0.05 2.16 16.35
C GLY A 112 -1.44 2.77 16.39
N PHE A 113 -2.31 2.51 15.41
CA PHE A 113 -3.70 2.96 15.49
C PHE A 113 -4.46 2.10 16.48
N TYR A 114 -4.66 2.64 17.69
CA TYR A 114 -5.68 2.19 18.62
C TYR A 114 -7.02 2.74 18.12
N PHE A 115 -7.85 1.92 17.47
CA PHE A 115 -9.25 2.28 17.23
C PHE A 115 -10.03 1.93 18.52
N PRO A 116 -10.55 2.93 19.26
CA PRO A 116 -11.39 2.68 20.43
C PRO A 116 -12.73 2.05 20.05
#